data_AF-A0ABD3RHI6-F1
#
_entry.id   AF-A0ABD3RHI6-F1
#
_cell.length_a   1.000
_cell.length_b   1.000
_cell.length_c   1.000
_cell.angle_alpha   90.00
_cell.angle_beta   90.00
_cell.angle_gamma   90.00
#
_symmetry.space_group_name_H-M   'P 1'
#
loop_
_entity.id
_entity.type
_entity.pdbx_description
1 polymer ?
#
loop_
_entity_poly.entity_id
_entity_poly.type
_entity_poly.pdbx_seq_one_letter_code
_entity_poly.pdbx_strand_id
1 'polypeptide(L)'
;MSVNLGNEGLLPARRISSIMESHGNASTLGGASVRILALSSGMGLVACSVLWIVDQRFSLLEVAASLTALVTGICSFVLESNLSFCESSREKMVAKVPIFGKVSGRGSMYACVGMLQCALVDAIHLTVGLFTAAVGIYMIKLGRHASESLSKLKKSITDEKALINAFQSNDRNGDGVLEMFEFEGLILELGVELDNDELDAAFSSIDTNNDKKIAYDEFRTWWKASTADADVCVTL
;
A
#
# COMPACT_ATOMS: atom_id res chain seq x y z
N MET A 1 -10.20 -46.52 14.41
CA MET A 1 -10.12 -45.90 13.06
C MET A 1 -9.15 -44.75 13.19
N SER A 2 -7.87 -45.04 12.95
CA SER A 2 -6.76 -44.13 13.22
C SER A 2 -6.66 -43.15 12.05
N VAL A 3 -6.94 -41.87 12.31
CA VAL A 3 -6.74 -40.80 11.32
C VAL A 3 -5.24 -40.59 11.18
N ASN A 4 -4.74 -40.91 10.00
CA ASN A 4 -3.33 -40.82 9.62
C ASN A 4 -3.02 -39.34 9.31
N LEU A 5 -2.43 -38.63 10.27
CA LEU A 5 -1.89 -37.27 10.10
C LEU A 5 -0.52 -37.33 9.39
N GLY A 6 -0.53 -37.83 8.15
CA GLY A 6 0.63 -37.80 7.26
C GLY A 6 0.38 -36.77 6.17
N ASN A 7 1.35 -35.86 5.96
CA ASN A 7 1.43 -34.88 4.88
C ASN A 7 0.77 -33.48 5.07
N GLU A 8 0.94 -32.85 6.23
CA GLU A 8 0.76 -31.37 6.36
C GLU A 8 2.05 -30.63 6.00
N GLY A 9 2.57 -30.85 4.79
CA GLY A 9 3.79 -30.23 4.30
C GLY A 9 3.66 -29.90 2.82
N LEU A 10 3.59 -28.60 2.52
CA LEU A 10 3.54 -27.97 1.19
C LEU A 10 2.28 -28.29 0.35
N LEU A 11 1.59 -27.24 -0.09
CA LEU A 11 0.52 -27.36 -1.09
C LEU A 11 1.05 -28.07 -2.35
N PRO A 12 0.31 -29.01 -2.96
CA PRO A 12 0.78 -29.70 -4.15
C PRO A 12 1.03 -28.68 -5.28
N ALA A 13 2.16 -28.81 -5.99
CA ALA A 13 2.63 -27.84 -7.00
C ALA A 13 1.56 -27.43 -8.04
N ARG A 14 0.65 -28.36 -8.38
CA ARG A 14 -0.47 -28.11 -9.30
C ARG A 14 -1.55 -27.17 -8.75
N ARG A 15 -1.75 -27.18 -7.43
CA ARG A 15 -2.67 -26.27 -6.74
C ARG A 15 -2.03 -24.89 -6.58
N ILE A 16 -0.72 -24.84 -6.31
CA ILE A 16 0.06 -23.59 -6.32
C ILE A 16 -0.02 -22.93 -7.70
N SER A 17 0.21 -23.66 -8.79
CA SER A 17 0.14 -23.09 -10.14
C SER A 17 -1.26 -22.56 -10.50
N SER A 18 -2.34 -23.24 -10.10
CA SER A 18 -3.71 -22.73 -10.33
C SER A 18 -4.05 -21.51 -9.48
N ILE A 19 -3.51 -21.44 -8.25
CA ILE A 19 -3.66 -20.28 -7.37
C ILE A 19 -2.89 -19.09 -7.97
N MET A 20 -1.65 -19.28 -8.39
CA MET A 20 -0.83 -18.26 -9.06
C MET A 20 -1.46 -17.77 -10.38
N GLU A 21 -2.09 -18.65 -11.16
CA GLU A 21 -2.77 -18.26 -12.40
C GLU A 21 -4.07 -17.47 -12.13
N SER A 22 -4.81 -17.82 -11.07
CA SER A 22 -5.98 -17.06 -10.63
C SER A 22 -5.61 -15.69 -10.04
N HIS A 23 -4.51 -15.62 -9.29
CA HIS A 23 -3.97 -14.38 -8.74
C HIS A 23 -3.28 -13.53 -9.82
N GLY A 24 -2.67 -14.10 -10.86
CA GLY A 24 -2.11 -13.35 -11.98
C GLY A 24 -3.16 -12.50 -12.72
N ASN A 25 -4.37 -13.03 -12.89
CA ASN A 25 -5.49 -12.26 -13.49
C ASN A 25 -6.14 -11.27 -12.50
N ALA A 26 -6.01 -11.48 -11.19
CA ALA A 26 -6.60 -10.63 -10.16
C ALA A 26 -5.63 -9.56 -9.61
N SER A 27 -4.32 -9.78 -9.71
CA SER A 27 -3.23 -8.89 -9.27
C SER A 27 -3.14 -7.63 -10.13
N THR A 28 -3.52 -7.71 -11.41
CA THR A 28 -3.70 -6.53 -12.27
C THR A 28 -4.88 -5.66 -11.83
N LEU A 29 -5.84 -6.20 -11.07
CA LEU A 29 -7.06 -5.51 -10.63
C LEU A 29 -7.00 -5.02 -9.17
N GLY A 30 -6.25 -5.69 -8.29
CA GLY A 30 -6.16 -5.36 -6.87
C GLY A 30 -5.60 -3.95 -6.61
N GLY A 31 -4.35 -3.70 -7.01
CA GLY A 31 -3.72 -2.37 -6.84
C GLY A 31 -4.51 -1.22 -7.46
N ALA A 32 -5.29 -1.48 -8.51
CA ALA A 32 -6.18 -0.49 -9.11
C ALA A 32 -7.38 -0.15 -8.21
N SER A 33 -7.92 -1.11 -7.46
CA SER A 33 -9.10 -0.94 -6.61
C SER A 33 -8.84 0.05 -5.46
N VAL A 34 -7.70 -0.10 -4.78
CA VAL A 34 -7.27 0.80 -3.70
C VAL A 34 -7.06 2.23 -4.21
N ARG A 35 -6.42 2.38 -5.37
CA ARG A 35 -6.20 3.68 -6.02
C ARG A 35 -7.52 4.34 -6.44
N ILE A 36 -8.45 3.57 -6.99
CA ILE A 36 -9.80 4.06 -7.38
C ILE A 36 -10.57 4.55 -6.14
N LEU A 37 -10.54 3.82 -5.03
CA LEU A 37 -11.17 4.25 -3.79
C LEU A 37 -10.58 5.58 -3.29
N ALA A 38 -9.25 5.70 -3.25
CA ALA A 38 -8.58 6.93 -2.84
C ALA A 38 -8.86 8.11 -3.78
N LEU A 39 -8.87 7.88 -5.11
CA LEU A 39 -9.24 8.89 -6.10
C LEU A 39 -10.70 9.33 -5.96
N SER A 40 -11.62 8.39 -5.74
CA SER A 40 -13.04 8.68 -5.57
C SER A 40 -13.29 9.55 -4.33
N SER A 41 -12.58 9.27 -3.22
CA SER A 41 -12.60 10.12 -2.02
C SER A 41 -12.01 11.50 -2.32
N GLY A 42 -10.86 11.58 -3.01
CA GLY A 42 -10.23 12.84 -3.41
C GLY A 42 -11.15 13.71 -4.26
N MET A 43 -11.84 13.13 -5.24
CA MET A 43 -12.83 13.85 -6.06
C MET A 43 -14.02 14.34 -5.25
N GLY A 44 -14.52 13.52 -4.30
CA GLY A 44 -15.59 13.90 -3.38
C GLY A 44 -15.22 15.10 -2.50
N LEU A 45 -13.98 15.14 -2.00
CA LEU A 45 -13.45 16.27 -1.22
C LEU A 45 -13.40 17.57 -2.03
N VAL A 46 -12.94 17.49 -3.28
CA VAL A 46 -12.90 18.65 -4.18
C VAL A 46 -14.32 19.13 -4.51
N ALA A 47 -15.24 18.21 -4.82
CA ALA A 47 -16.63 18.54 -5.10
C ALA A 47 -17.32 19.23 -3.92
N CYS A 48 -17.12 18.74 -2.70
CA CYS A 48 -17.64 19.40 -1.49
C CYS A 48 -17.11 20.81 -1.34
N SER A 49 -15.81 21.01 -1.58
CA SER A 49 -15.18 22.33 -1.48
C SER A 49 -15.78 23.34 -2.48
N VAL A 50 -16.18 22.89 -3.67
CA VAL A 50 -16.82 23.74 -4.69
C VAL A 50 -18.28 24.03 -4.35
N LEU A 51 -19.04 23.02 -3.90
CA LEU A 51 -20.46 23.19 -3.56
C LEU A 51 -20.65 24.13 -2.37
N TRP A 52 -19.76 24.07 -1.38
CA TRP A 52 -19.80 24.96 -0.21
C TRP A 52 -19.60 26.45 -0.58
N ILE A 53 -18.79 26.77 -1.61
CA ILE A 53 -18.59 28.16 -2.10
C ILE A 53 -19.91 28.79 -2.57
N VAL A 54 -20.86 27.98 -3.06
CA VAL A 54 -22.15 28.46 -3.56
C VAL A 54 -23.09 28.89 -2.43
N ASP A 55 -22.92 28.36 -1.20
CA ASP A 55 -23.88 28.54 -0.10
C ASP A 55 -23.78 29.89 0.64
N GLN A 56 -22.76 30.73 0.35
CA GLN A 56 -22.58 32.09 0.89
C GLN A 56 -22.57 32.21 2.43
N ARG A 57 -22.65 31.10 3.18
CA ARG A 57 -22.53 31.00 4.63
C ARG A 57 -21.08 30.65 4.95
N PHE A 58 -20.39 31.53 5.68
CA PHE A 58 -18.96 31.37 5.96
C PHE A 58 -18.69 31.44 7.46
N SER A 59 -18.41 30.29 8.09
CA SER A 59 -17.71 30.22 9.37
C SER A 59 -16.20 29.97 9.13
N LEU A 60 -15.32 30.52 9.99
CA LEU A 60 -13.86 30.34 9.85
C LEU A 60 -13.46 28.86 9.86
N LEU A 61 -14.19 28.02 10.61
CA LEU A 61 -13.93 26.59 10.72
C LEU A 61 -14.27 25.85 9.42
N GLU A 62 -15.39 26.19 8.77
CA GLU A 62 -15.77 25.63 7.47
C GLU A 62 -14.83 26.06 6.34
N VAL A 63 -14.36 27.31 6.37
CA VAL A 63 -13.31 27.79 5.44
C VAL A 63 -12.06 26.92 5.59
N ALA A 64 -11.59 26.72 6.83
CA ALA A 64 -10.40 25.92 7.10
C ALA A 64 -10.58 24.47 6.64
N ALA A 65 -11.74 23.87 6.91
CA ALA A 65 -12.06 22.52 6.48
C ALA A 65 -12.15 22.34 4.96
N SER A 66 -12.66 23.36 4.26
CA SER A 66 -12.72 23.37 2.80
C SER A 66 -11.32 23.47 2.18
N LEU A 67 -10.43 24.27 2.78
CA LEU A 67 -9.03 24.35 2.35
C LEU A 67 -8.29 23.03 2.58
N THR A 68 -8.48 22.37 3.74
CA THR A 68 -7.85 21.07 3.99
C THR A 68 -8.39 19.97 3.08
N ALA A 69 -9.70 19.98 2.78
CA ALA A 69 -10.33 19.08 1.81
C ALA A 69 -9.75 19.25 0.41
N LEU A 70 -9.61 20.49 -0.06
CA LEU A 70 -9.04 20.80 -1.37
C LEU A 70 -7.59 20.35 -1.48
N VAL A 71 -6.75 20.68 -0.49
CA VAL A 71 -5.34 20.26 -0.46
C VAL A 71 -5.23 18.74 -0.45
N THR A 72 -6.02 18.07 0.39
CA THR A 72 -6.03 16.59 0.48
C THR A 72 -6.50 15.95 -0.82
N GLY A 73 -7.52 16.51 -1.48
CA GLY A 73 -8.01 16.03 -2.77
C GLY A 73 -6.96 16.16 -3.89
N ILE A 74 -6.24 17.28 -3.95
CA ILE A 74 -5.13 17.47 -4.90
C ILE A 74 -3.98 16.50 -4.59
N CYS A 75 -3.61 16.35 -3.31
CA CYS A 75 -2.58 15.38 -2.89
C CYS A 75 -2.98 13.95 -3.25
N SER A 76 -4.24 13.55 -3.02
CA SER A 76 -4.78 12.25 -3.42
C SER A 76 -4.65 12.04 -4.93
N PHE A 77 -5.06 13.03 -5.73
CA PHE A 77 -4.93 12.95 -7.18
C PHE A 77 -3.46 12.77 -7.61
N VAL A 78 -2.52 13.54 -7.05
CA VAL A 78 -1.10 13.41 -7.37
C VAL A 78 -0.51 12.06 -6.94
N LEU A 79 -0.91 11.53 -5.78
CA LEU A 79 -0.40 10.27 -5.23
C LEU A 79 -0.93 9.04 -5.98
N GLU A 80 -2.21 9.06 -6.37
CA GLU A 80 -2.90 7.88 -6.88
C GLU A 80 -3.02 7.84 -8.40
N SER A 81 -2.83 8.98 -9.07
CA SER A 81 -2.89 9.02 -10.54
C SER A 81 -1.69 8.32 -11.18
N ASN A 82 -1.97 7.56 -12.23
CA ASN A 82 -0.97 6.93 -13.09
C ASN A 82 -0.59 7.83 -14.27
N LEU A 83 -0.80 9.14 -14.15
CA LEU A 83 -0.46 10.11 -15.19
C LEU A 83 1.02 10.46 -15.10
N SER A 84 1.73 10.38 -16.23
CA SER A 84 3.17 10.69 -16.32
C SER A 84 3.55 12.07 -15.76
N PHE A 85 2.66 13.05 -15.89
CA PHE A 85 2.85 14.39 -15.31
C PHE A 85 2.90 14.39 -13.77
N CYS A 86 2.11 13.53 -13.13
CA CYS A 86 2.01 13.46 -11.68
C CYS A 86 3.17 12.69 -11.04
N GLU A 87 3.90 11.87 -11.80
CA GLU A 87 5.03 11.07 -11.29
C GLU A 87 6.14 11.96 -10.73
N SER A 88 6.57 12.99 -11.48
CA SER A 88 7.58 13.94 -11.00
C SER A 88 7.13 14.70 -9.74
N SER A 89 5.84 14.99 -9.63
CA SER A 89 5.29 15.66 -8.45
C SER A 89 5.18 14.72 -7.25
N ARG A 90 4.79 13.46 -7.48
CA ARG A 90 4.73 12.39 -6.49
C ARG A 90 6.11 12.11 -5.90
N GLU A 91 7.12 11.93 -6.75
CA GLU A 91 8.51 11.72 -6.33
C GLU A 91 9.00 12.84 -5.41
N LYS A 92 8.81 14.11 -5.81
CA LYS A 92 9.18 15.26 -4.99
C LYS A 92 8.46 15.29 -3.65
N MET A 93 7.20 14.88 -3.62
CA MET A 93 6.39 14.87 -2.40
C MET A 93 6.82 13.74 -1.45
N VAL A 94 7.03 12.53 -1.98
CA VAL A 94 7.50 11.36 -1.21
C VAL A 94 8.92 11.58 -0.71
N ALA A 95 9.79 12.24 -1.49
CA ALA A 95 11.14 12.60 -1.06
C ALA A 95 11.15 13.55 0.15
N LYS A 96 10.20 14.50 0.22
CA LYS A 96 10.06 15.40 1.37
C LYS A 96 9.34 14.75 2.56
N VAL A 97 8.38 13.88 2.28
CA VAL A 97 7.50 13.28 3.28
C VAL A 97 7.41 11.76 3.01
N PRO A 98 8.36 10.96 3.52
CA PRO A 98 8.48 9.54 3.20
C PRO A 98 7.26 8.70 3.63
N ILE A 99 6.50 9.18 4.61
CA ILE A 99 5.28 8.50 5.07
C ILE A 99 4.24 8.35 3.95
N PHE A 100 4.22 9.23 2.95
CA PHE A 100 3.30 9.13 1.81
C PHE A 100 3.66 8.04 0.80
N GLY A 101 4.90 7.53 0.81
CA GLY A 101 5.26 6.35 0.03
C GLY A 101 4.54 5.09 0.51
N LYS A 102 4.19 5.03 1.80
CA LYS A 102 3.51 3.87 2.40
C LYS A 102 1.99 4.00 2.25
N VAL A 103 1.32 2.91 1.84
CA VAL A 103 -0.16 2.83 1.77
C VAL A 103 -0.81 3.21 3.11
N SER A 104 -0.25 2.73 4.23
CA SER A 104 -0.76 3.06 5.57
C SER A 104 -0.63 4.54 5.91
N GLY A 105 0.43 5.20 5.44
CA GLY A 105 0.62 6.65 5.63
C GLY A 105 -0.39 7.48 4.85
N ARG A 106 -0.66 7.11 3.59
CA ARG A 106 -1.75 7.71 2.79
C ARG A 106 -3.11 7.50 3.45
N GLY A 107 -3.38 6.28 3.92
CA GLY A 107 -4.60 5.96 4.67
C GLY A 107 -4.76 6.79 5.95
N SER A 108 -3.66 7.07 6.67
CA SER A 108 -3.69 7.93 7.87
C SER A 108 -4.12 9.36 7.58
N MET A 109 -3.66 9.93 6.46
CA MET A 109 -4.08 11.26 6.01
C MET A 109 -5.60 11.27 5.74
N TYR A 110 -6.11 10.30 5.00
CA TYR A 110 -7.55 10.19 4.71
C TYR A 110 -8.37 9.97 5.99
N ALA A 111 -7.90 9.13 6.92
CA ALA A 111 -8.57 8.91 8.19
C ALA A 111 -8.66 10.19 9.03
N CYS A 112 -7.56 10.93 9.17
CA CYS A 112 -7.53 12.19 9.92
C CYS A 112 -8.44 13.25 9.30
N VAL A 113 -8.36 13.44 7.98
CA VAL A 113 -9.18 14.44 7.26
C VAL A 113 -10.66 14.07 7.31
N GLY A 114 -11.00 12.80 7.10
CA GLY A 114 -12.39 12.32 7.19
C GLY A 114 -12.97 12.50 8.59
N MET A 115 -12.22 12.16 9.65
CA MET A 115 -12.65 12.40 11.03
C MET A 115 -12.83 13.89 11.34
N LEU A 116 -11.95 14.76 10.84
CA LEU A 116 -12.07 16.21 10.99
C LEU A 116 -13.34 16.74 10.31
N GLN A 117 -13.70 16.22 9.13
CA GLN A 117 -14.93 16.59 8.43
C GLN A 117 -16.19 16.12 9.13
N CYS A 118 -16.16 14.93 9.75
CA CYS A 118 -17.27 14.45 10.58
C CYS A 118 -17.56 15.35 11.79
N ALA A 119 -16.59 16.16 12.25
CA ALA A 119 -16.80 17.11 13.34
C ALA A 119 -17.63 18.33 12.93
N LEU A 120 -17.82 18.56 11.62
CA LEU A 120 -18.65 19.62 11.07
C LEU A 120 -20.05 19.05 10.82
N VAL A 121 -21.07 19.56 11.52
CA VAL A 121 -22.43 18.99 11.59
C VAL A 121 -23.27 19.37 10.37
N ASP A 122 -22.69 19.33 9.17
CA ASP A 122 -23.40 19.48 7.90
C ASP A 122 -23.56 18.11 7.22
N ALA A 123 -24.74 17.82 6.68
CA ALA A 123 -25.06 16.51 6.14
C ALA A 123 -24.11 16.03 5.03
N ILE A 124 -23.61 16.96 4.20
CA ILE A 124 -22.67 16.66 3.11
C ILE A 124 -21.27 16.36 3.66
N HIS A 125 -20.77 17.19 4.59
CA HIS A 125 -19.47 16.97 5.22
C HIS A 125 -19.42 15.68 6.04
N LEU A 126 -20.53 15.33 6.70
CA LEU A 126 -20.64 14.07 7.45
C LEU A 126 -20.56 12.85 6.51
N THR A 127 -21.30 12.85 5.40
CA THR A 127 -21.32 11.70 4.49
C THR A 127 -19.98 11.49 3.78
N VAL A 128 -19.38 12.58 3.27
CA VAL A 128 -18.06 12.53 2.62
C VAL A 128 -16.94 12.27 3.63
N GLY A 129 -17.04 12.84 4.83
CA GLY A 129 -16.10 12.60 5.93
C GLY A 129 -16.10 11.15 6.39
N LEU A 130 -17.26 10.54 6.59
CA LEU A 130 -17.39 9.13 6.98
C LEU A 130 -16.84 8.19 5.91
N PHE A 131 -17.16 8.45 4.62
CA PHE A 131 -16.61 7.67 3.51
C PHE A 131 -15.09 7.77 3.46
N THR A 132 -14.54 8.99 3.52
CA THR A 132 -13.09 9.24 3.48
C THR A 132 -12.37 8.61 4.69
N ALA A 133 -12.97 8.68 5.88
CA ALA A 133 -12.45 8.03 7.07
C ALA A 133 -12.44 6.51 6.94
N ALA A 134 -13.50 5.92 6.41
CA ALA A 134 -13.59 4.47 6.17
C ALA A 134 -12.52 3.99 5.18
N VAL A 135 -12.34 4.70 4.05
CA VAL A 135 -11.27 4.43 3.08
C VAL A 135 -9.90 4.51 3.74
N GLY A 136 -9.65 5.55 4.55
CA GLY A 136 -8.40 5.71 5.29
C GLY A 136 -8.12 4.57 6.27
N ILE A 137 -9.12 4.16 7.05
CA ILE A 137 -9.01 3.02 7.99
C ILE A 137 -8.74 1.71 7.25
N TYR A 138 -9.42 1.48 6.13
CA TYR A 138 -9.19 0.30 5.28
C TYR A 138 -7.74 0.26 4.77
N MET A 139 -7.23 1.36 4.20
CA MET A 139 -5.83 1.46 3.75
C MET A 139 -4.80 1.25 4.88
N ILE A 140 -5.08 1.74 6.10
CA ILE A 140 -4.20 1.51 7.25
C ILE A 140 -4.11 0.02 7.57
N LYS A 141 -5.25 -0.68 7.59
CA LYS A 141 -5.30 -2.13 7.86
C LYS A 141 -4.58 -2.91 6.77
N LEU A 142 -4.86 -2.59 5.51
CA LEU A 142 -4.23 -3.19 4.34
C LEU A 142 -2.69 -3.06 4.41
N GLY A 143 -2.20 -1.84 4.63
CA GLY A 143 -0.77 -1.58 4.74
C GLY A 143 -0.11 -2.26 5.95
N ARG A 144 -0.84 -2.45 7.06
CA ARG A 144 -0.33 -3.19 8.22
C ARG A 144 -0.18 -4.67 7.91
N HIS A 145 -1.19 -5.29 7.28
CA HIS A 145 -1.11 -6.71 6.93
C HIS A 145 0.04 -6.97 5.94
N ALA A 146 0.16 -6.13 4.91
CA ALA A 146 1.30 -6.16 3.98
C ALA A 146 2.65 -6.04 4.71
N SER A 147 2.77 -5.09 5.65
CA SER A 147 3.99 -4.90 6.45
C SER A 147 4.30 -6.08 7.37
N GLU A 148 3.30 -6.75 7.92
CA GLU A 148 3.48 -7.94 8.75
C GLU A 148 4.04 -9.10 7.93
N SER A 149 3.51 -9.32 6.73
CA SER A 149 3.98 -10.34 5.79
C SER A 149 5.42 -10.08 5.35
N LEU A 150 5.76 -8.83 5.04
CA LEU A 150 7.12 -8.40 4.76
C LEU A 150 8.07 -8.60 5.95
N SER A 151 7.59 -8.39 7.18
CA SER A 151 8.40 -8.65 8.38
C SER A 151 8.72 -10.14 8.56
N LYS A 152 7.80 -11.04 8.16
CA LYS A 152 8.04 -12.50 8.17
C LYS A 152 9.07 -12.88 7.12
N LEU A 153 8.93 -12.37 5.88
CA LEU A 153 9.91 -12.55 4.81
C LEU A 153 11.30 -12.08 5.26
N LYS A 154 11.38 -10.89 5.82
CA LYS A 154 12.65 -10.34 6.32
C LYS A 154 13.31 -11.23 7.38
N LYS A 155 12.54 -11.75 8.33
CA LYS A 155 13.03 -12.65 9.40
C LYS A 155 13.45 -14.03 8.87
N SER A 156 12.84 -14.50 7.79
CA SER A 156 13.21 -15.77 7.14
C SER A 156 14.57 -15.70 6.44
N ILE A 157 14.99 -14.50 6.01
CA ILE A 157 16.26 -14.25 5.34
C ILE A 157 17.31 -13.92 6.40
N THR A 158 18.17 -14.89 6.70
CA THR A 158 19.12 -14.84 7.81
C THR A 158 20.43 -14.11 7.46
N ASP A 159 20.92 -14.24 6.24
CA ASP A 159 22.17 -13.64 5.78
C ASP A 159 22.10 -13.17 4.33
N GLU A 160 23.12 -12.44 3.89
CA GLU A 160 23.19 -11.92 2.51
C GLU A 160 23.16 -13.05 1.47
N LYS A 161 23.68 -14.25 1.80
CA LYS A 161 23.60 -15.41 0.90
C LYS A 161 22.16 -15.91 0.77
N ALA A 162 21.43 -16.02 1.87
CA ALA A 162 20.01 -16.35 1.84
C ALA A 162 19.21 -15.29 1.08
N LEU A 163 19.56 -14.01 1.19
CA LEU A 163 18.94 -12.92 0.42
C LEU A 163 19.13 -13.12 -1.08
N ILE A 164 20.37 -13.36 -1.51
CA ILE A 164 20.71 -13.63 -2.93
C ILE A 164 19.97 -14.88 -3.41
N ASN A 165 19.99 -15.96 -2.63
CA ASN A 165 19.34 -17.20 -3.00
C ASN A 165 17.83 -17.04 -3.14
N ALA A 166 17.17 -16.35 -2.20
CA ALA A 166 15.73 -16.11 -2.24
C ALA A 166 15.31 -15.26 -3.45
N PHE A 167 16.15 -14.27 -3.81
CA PHE A 167 15.96 -13.47 -5.01
C PHE A 167 16.13 -14.33 -6.28
N GLN A 168 17.25 -15.04 -6.41
CA GLN A 168 17.58 -15.85 -7.59
C GLN A 168 16.67 -17.08 -7.78
N SER A 169 16.12 -17.64 -6.70
CA SER A 169 15.19 -18.78 -6.81
C SER A 169 13.82 -18.38 -7.34
N ASN A 170 13.45 -17.10 -7.17
CA ASN A 170 12.15 -16.57 -7.55
C ASN A 170 12.19 -15.73 -8.84
N ASP A 171 13.35 -15.15 -9.20
CA ASP A 171 13.66 -14.59 -10.52
C ASP A 171 13.70 -15.74 -11.56
N ARG A 172 12.54 -16.05 -12.14
CA ARG A 172 12.36 -17.21 -13.04
C ARG A 172 12.82 -16.90 -14.45
N ASN A 173 12.69 -15.64 -14.86
CA ASN A 173 13.09 -15.19 -16.18
C ASN A 173 14.59 -14.85 -16.25
N GLY A 174 15.26 -14.70 -15.10
CA GLY A 174 16.69 -14.41 -14.97
C GLY A 174 17.06 -13.00 -15.40
N ASP A 175 16.12 -12.05 -15.36
CA ASP A 175 16.33 -10.67 -15.81
C ASP A 175 16.95 -9.76 -14.72
N GLY A 176 17.14 -10.29 -13.51
CA GLY A 176 17.73 -9.58 -12.39
C GLY A 176 16.76 -8.62 -11.69
N VAL A 177 15.46 -8.71 -11.97
CA VAL A 177 14.39 -8.03 -11.24
C VAL A 177 13.34 -9.04 -10.80
N LEU A 178 12.51 -8.68 -9.82
CA LEU A 178 11.31 -9.46 -9.48
C LEU A 178 10.09 -8.71 -9.99
N GLU A 179 9.38 -9.33 -10.93
CA GLU A 179 8.05 -8.87 -11.33
C GLU A 179 6.99 -9.29 -10.30
N MET A 180 5.79 -8.69 -10.35
CA MET A 180 4.73 -8.92 -9.35
C MET A 180 4.42 -10.41 -9.12
N PHE A 181 4.38 -11.22 -10.18
CA PHE A 181 4.08 -12.66 -10.07
C PHE A 181 5.24 -13.47 -9.47
N GLU A 182 6.48 -13.02 -9.62
CA GLU A 182 7.68 -13.64 -9.05
C GLU A 182 7.78 -13.31 -7.57
N PHE A 183 7.47 -12.06 -7.22
CA PHE A 183 7.35 -11.62 -5.84
C PHE A 183 6.20 -12.33 -5.10
N GLU A 184 5.07 -12.58 -5.75
CA GLU A 184 3.99 -13.40 -5.18
C GLU A 184 4.49 -14.82 -4.86
N GLY A 185 5.22 -15.45 -5.79
CA GLY A 185 5.84 -16.75 -5.58
C GLY A 185 6.75 -16.79 -4.36
N LEU A 186 7.58 -15.76 -4.18
CA LEU A 186 8.48 -15.59 -3.03
C LEU A 186 7.70 -15.52 -1.70
N ILE A 187 6.59 -14.78 -1.66
CA ILE A 187 5.76 -14.65 -0.45
C ILE A 187 5.01 -15.96 -0.14
N LEU A 188 4.52 -16.65 -1.17
CA LEU A 188 3.84 -17.94 -1.03
C LEU A 188 4.78 -19.06 -0.56
N GLU A 189 6.04 -19.05 -0.99
CA GLU A 189 7.07 -20.01 -0.54
C GLU A 189 7.29 -19.96 0.98
N LEU A 190 7.02 -18.81 1.60
CA LEU A 190 7.09 -18.61 3.05
C LEU A 190 5.81 -19.04 3.80
N GLY A 191 4.82 -19.58 3.08
CA GLY A 191 3.54 -19.97 3.64
C GLY A 191 2.66 -18.78 4.04
N VAL A 192 2.88 -17.61 3.43
CA VAL A 192 2.04 -16.42 3.64
C VAL A 192 1.16 -16.25 2.41
N GLU A 193 -0.15 -16.28 2.62
CA GLU A 193 -1.12 -15.93 1.59
C GLU A 193 -1.51 -14.46 1.77
N LEU A 194 -1.35 -13.66 0.72
CA LEU A 194 -1.80 -12.27 0.67
C LEU A 194 -2.88 -12.15 -0.38
N ASP A 195 -3.85 -11.27 -0.15
CA ASP A 195 -4.74 -10.86 -1.23
C ASP A 195 -4.02 -9.93 -2.23
N ASN A 196 -4.65 -9.63 -3.36
CA ASN A 196 -4.04 -8.80 -4.40
C ASN A 196 -3.74 -7.36 -3.96
N ASP A 197 -4.57 -6.79 -3.08
CA ASP A 197 -4.41 -5.42 -2.58
C ASP A 197 -3.25 -5.37 -1.57
N GLU A 198 -3.11 -6.41 -0.76
CA GLU A 198 -2.04 -6.59 0.22
C GLU A 198 -0.71 -6.90 -0.46
N LEU A 199 -0.73 -7.72 -1.51
CA LEU A 199 0.43 -7.99 -2.34
C LEU A 199 0.92 -6.73 -3.03
N ASP A 200 0.03 -5.95 -3.67
CA ASP A 200 0.39 -4.67 -4.28
C ASP A 200 0.93 -3.67 -3.24
N ALA A 201 0.34 -3.64 -2.05
CA ALA A 201 0.82 -2.81 -0.94
C ALA A 201 2.21 -3.25 -0.44
N ALA A 202 2.47 -4.56 -0.40
CA ALA A 202 3.78 -5.11 -0.02
C ALA A 202 4.82 -4.80 -1.10
N PHE A 203 4.48 -5.06 -2.36
CA PHE A 203 5.33 -4.80 -3.52
C PHE A 203 5.73 -3.32 -3.60
N SER A 204 4.73 -2.42 -3.55
CA SER A 204 4.93 -0.96 -3.59
C SER A 204 5.72 -0.40 -2.39
N SER A 205 5.93 -1.19 -1.34
CA SER A 205 6.75 -0.78 -0.20
C SER A 205 8.23 -1.08 -0.38
N ILE A 206 8.58 -1.93 -1.35
CA ILE A 206 9.96 -2.28 -1.74
C ILE A 206 10.34 -1.52 -3.01
N ASP A 207 9.46 -1.54 -4.01
CA ASP A 207 9.59 -0.80 -5.27
C ASP A 207 9.59 0.71 -4.98
N THR A 208 10.78 1.30 -4.94
CA THR A 208 10.97 2.71 -4.55
C THR A 208 10.93 3.62 -5.77
N ASN A 209 11.36 3.11 -6.92
CA ASN A 209 11.35 3.83 -8.19
C ASN A 209 9.98 3.78 -8.91
N ASN A 210 9.04 2.97 -8.43
CA ASN A 210 7.71 2.72 -9.00
C ASN A 210 7.72 2.23 -10.45
N ASP A 211 8.76 1.51 -10.87
CA ASP A 211 8.83 0.92 -12.20
C ASP A 211 8.05 -0.41 -12.34
N LYS A 212 7.38 -0.82 -11.25
CA LYS A 212 6.64 -2.09 -11.11
C LYS A 212 7.51 -3.33 -11.20
N LYS A 213 8.81 -3.17 -10.94
CA LYS A 213 9.80 -4.24 -10.84
C LYS A 213 10.55 -3.99 -9.53
N ILE A 214 10.98 -5.06 -8.87
CA ILE A 214 11.84 -4.93 -7.70
C ILE A 214 13.25 -5.29 -8.15
N ALA A 215 14.11 -4.29 -8.27
CA ALA A 215 15.52 -4.54 -8.54
C ALA A 215 16.21 -5.17 -7.32
N TYR A 216 17.26 -5.96 -7.54
CA TYR A 216 18.03 -6.56 -6.44
C TYR A 216 18.51 -5.52 -5.42
N ASP A 217 18.94 -4.34 -5.89
CA ASP A 217 19.38 -3.25 -5.01
C ASP A 217 18.26 -2.69 -4.13
N GLU A 218 17.03 -2.60 -4.64
CA GLU A 218 15.86 -2.18 -3.86
C GLU A 218 15.50 -3.24 -2.82
N PHE A 219 15.44 -4.51 -3.22
CA PHE A 219 15.18 -5.63 -2.32
C PHE A 219 16.20 -5.70 -1.18
N ARG A 220 17.48 -5.55 -1.52
CA ARG A 220 18.58 -5.52 -0.56
C ARG A 220 18.50 -4.32 0.37
N THR A 221 18.20 -3.14 -0.17
CA THR A 221 18.06 -1.92 0.64
C THR A 221 16.92 -2.05 1.64
N TRP A 222 15.78 -2.59 1.20
CA TRP A 222 14.64 -2.90 2.06
C TRP A 222 15.00 -3.92 3.16
N TRP A 223 15.71 -5.00 2.83
CA TRP A 223 16.15 -5.99 3.82
C TRP A 223 17.15 -5.39 4.83
N LYS A 224 17.99 -4.43 4.45
CA LYS A 224 18.91 -3.74 5.37
C LYS A 224 18.26 -2.64 6.21
N ALA A 225 17.28 -1.91 5.67
CA ALA A 225 16.73 -0.73 6.33
C ALA A 225 16.15 -1.03 7.74
N SER A 226 15.43 -2.14 7.90
CA SER A 226 14.88 -2.53 9.22
C SER A 226 15.78 -3.40 10.11
N THR A 227 17.02 -3.74 9.70
CA THR A 227 18.00 -4.28 10.66
C THR A 227 18.70 -3.16 11.43
N ALA A 228 18.71 -1.94 10.91
CA ALA A 228 19.21 -0.75 11.60
C ALA A 228 18.27 -0.25 12.72
N ASP A 229 16.96 -0.45 12.59
CA ASP A 229 15.99 -0.11 13.66
C ASP A 229 16.09 -1.03 14.89
N ALA A 230 16.70 -2.21 14.75
CA ALA A 230 16.91 -3.12 15.88
C ALA A 230 18.13 -2.75 16.73
N ASP A 231 19.10 -2.01 16.18
CA ASP A 231 20.34 -1.64 16.88
C ASP A 231 20.21 -0.30 17.62
N VAL A 232 19.37 0.62 17.12
CA VAL A 232 19.14 1.93 17.75
C VAL A 232 18.28 1.82 19.03
N CYS A 233 17.43 0.80 19.14
CA CYS A 233 16.57 0.59 20.31
C CYS A 233 17.31 0.04 21.56
N VAL A 234 18.54 -0.48 21.40
CA VAL A 234 19.34 -1.04 22.52
C VAL A 234 20.29 0.00 23.15
N THR A 235 20.35 1.22 22.61
CA THR A 235 21.36 2.21 23.02
C THR A 235 20.78 3.53 23.56
N LEU A 236 19.48 3.59 23.90
CA LEU A 236 18.87 4.72 24.62
C LEU A 236 18.22 4.28 25.93
#